data_AF-E1RFH7-F1
#
_entry.id   AF-E1RFH7-F1
#
_cell.length_a   1.000
_cell.length_b   1.000
_cell.length_c   1.000
_cell.angle_alpha   90.00
_cell.angle_beta   90.00
_cell.angle_gamma   90.00
#
_symmetry.space_group_name_H-M   'P 1'
#
loop_
_entity.id
_entity.type
_entity.pdbx_description
1 polymer ?
#
loop_
_entity_poly.entity_id
_entity_poly.type
_entity_poly.pdbx_seq_one_letter_code
_entity_poly.pdbx_strand_id
1 'polypeptide(L)'
;MTSIMPFETSVGCPQKQLFKLNNITYSAFYQYNPTADLYTISVRRVSDDVQLYSGKLVEGFYNNIKDDVTNEVLFTLYVRNLENMEVWII
;
A
#
# COMPACT_ATOMS: atom_id res chain seq x y z
N MET A 1 4.41 -10.72 10.12
CA MET A 1 5.35 -9.79 10.77
C MET A 1 4.76 -8.42 10.56
N THR A 2 4.33 -7.74 11.62
CA THR A 2 3.59 -6.48 11.46
C THR A 2 4.56 -5.33 11.26
N SER A 3 4.44 -4.60 10.15
CA SER A 3 5.25 -3.42 9.85
C SER A 3 4.38 -2.30 9.31
N ILE A 4 4.64 -1.06 9.73
CA ILE A 4 3.96 0.11 9.20
C ILE A 4 4.64 0.51 7.90
N MET A 5 3.88 0.73 6.83
CA MET A 5 4.43 1.28 5.61
C MET A 5 4.93 2.71 5.87
N PRO A 6 6.16 3.03 5.44
CA PRO A 6 6.69 4.37 5.65
C PRO A 6 5.82 5.38 4.88
N PHE A 7 5.38 6.43 5.54
CA PHE A 7 4.71 7.58 4.95
C PHE A 7 5.20 8.84 5.66
N GLU A 8 5.56 9.88 4.90
CA GLU A 8 6.06 11.15 5.48
C GLU A 8 4.93 12.16 5.46
N THR A 9 4.27 12.34 6.60
CA THR A 9 3.10 13.21 6.73
C THR A 9 3.41 14.66 6.40
N SER A 10 4.66 15.12 6.61
CA SER A 10 5.08 16.47 6.25
C SER A 10 5.18 16.71 4.73
N VAL A 11 5.38 15.65 3.94
CA VAL A 11 5.42 15.72 2.47
C VAL A 11 4.02 15.55 1.87
N GLY A 12 3.20 14.68 2.48
CA GLY A 12 1.86 14.39 2.01
C GLY A 12 1.84 13.62 0.68
N CYS A 13 0.71 13.66 -0.03
CA CYS A 13 0.55 13.00 -1.33
C CYS A 13 0.84 13.95 -2.51
N PRO A 14 1.38 13.43 -3.63
CA PRO A 14 1.68 12.02 -3.90
C PRO A 14 3.02 11.57 -3.29
N GLN A 15 3.10 10.32 -2.85
CA GLN A 15 4.32 9.76 -2.26
C GLN A 15 4.56 8.32 -2.71
N LYS A 16 5.77 8.03 -3.22
CA LYS A 16 6.20 6.68 -3.56
C LYS A 16 7.19 6.17 -2.52
N GLN A 17 6.96 4.96 -2.04
CA GLN A 17 7.70 4.35 -0.94
C GLN A 17 8.06 2.91 -1.31
N LEU A 18 9.28 2.51 -0.94
CA LEU A 18 9.78 1.15 -1.16
C LEU A 18 9.83 0.42 0.17
N PHE A 19 9.41 -0.84 0.17
CA PHE A 19 9.54 -1.72 1.32
C PHE A 19 9.92 -3.13 0.86
N LYS A 20 10.50 -3.91 1.76
CA LYS A 20 10.99 -5.26 1.47
C LYS A 20 10.35 -6.25 2.43
N LEU A 21 9.76 -7.32 1.88
CA LEU A 21 9.14 -8.41 2.64
C LEU A 21 9.54 -9.74 2.00
N ASN A 22 9.97 -10.72 2.81
CA ASN A 22 10.38 -12.05 2.34
C ASN A 22 11.39 -12.01 1.17
N ASN A 23 12.36 -11.10 1.26
CA ASN A 23 13.37 -10.83 0.24
C ASN A 23 12.85 -10.26 -1.11
N ILE A 24 11.55 -9.95 -1.21
CA ILE A 24 10.94 -9.30 -2.38
C ILE A 24 10.75 -7.81 -2.08
N THR A 25 11.10 -6.95 -3.03
CA THR A 25 10.90 -5.51 -2.93
C THR A 25 9.59 -5.10 -3.60
N TYR A 26 8.82 -4.29 -2.90
CA TYR A 26 7.55 -3.73 -3.34
C TYR A 26 7.62 -2.21 -3.34
N SER A 27 6.78 -1.58 -4.16
CA SER A 27 6.54 -0.15 -4.10
C SER A 27 5.08 0.14 -3.77
N ALA A 28 4.85 0.96 -2.74
CA ALA A 28 3.57 1.59 -2.47
C ALA A 28 3.59 3.02 -3.03
N PHE A 29 2.58 3.39 -3.80
CA PHE A 29 2.41 4.74 -4.29
C PHE A 29 1.06 5.29 -3.83
N TYR A 30 1.15 6.29 -2.94
CA TYR A 30 0.04 7.00 -2.33
C TYR A 30 -0.31 8.21 -3.18
N GLN A 31 -1.60 8.40 -3.44
CA GLN A 31 -2.10 9.54 -4.19
C GLN A 31 -3.36 10.11 -3.52
N TYR A 32 -3.59 11.40 -3.70
CA TYR A 32 -4.84 12.05 -3.34
C TYR A 32 -5.56 12.45 -4.63
N ASN A 33 -6.84 12.07 -4.74
CA ASN A 33 -7.71 12.49 -5.82
C ASN A 33 -8.59 13.65 -5.33
N PRO A 34 -8.30 14.90 -5.72
CA PRO A 34 -9.05 16.06 -5.24
C PRO A 34 -10.48 16.12 -5.79
N THR A 35 -10.75 15.52 -6.95
CA THR A 35 -12.09 15.51 -7.56
C THR A 35 -13.05 14.59 -6.82
N ALA A 36 -12.55 13.47 -6.31
CA ALA A 36 -13.35 12.48 -5.58
C ALA A 36 -13.15 12.55 -4.06
N ASP A 37 -12.33 13.51 -3.60
CA ASP A 37 -11.93 13.72 -2.20
C ASP A 37 -11.54 12.42 -1.48
N LEU A 38 -10.61 11.68 -2.07
CA LEU A 38 -10.18 10.39 -1.52
C LEU A 38 -8.70 10.13 -1.74
N TYR A 39 -8.13 9.33 -0.84
CA TYR A 39 -6.78 8.81 -0.99
C TYR A 39 -6.79 7.43 -1.64
N THR A 40 -5.80 7.16 -2.47
CA THR A 40 -5.58 5.85 -3.09
C THR A 40 -4.16 5.37 -2.81
N ILE A 41 -4.01 4.04 -2.85
CA ILE A 41 -2.73 3.36 -2.85
C ILE A 41 -2.67 2.42 -4.04
N SER A 42 -1.52 2.42 -4.72
CA SER A 42 -1.17 1.36 -5.66
C SER A 42 0.06 0.62 -5.15
N VAL A 43 0.04 -0.70 -5.25
CA VAL A 43 1.12 -1.57 -4.80
C VAL A 43 1.62 -2.39 -5.98
N ARG A 44 2.93 -2.34 -6.19
CA ARG A 44 3.62 -3.06 -7.26
C ARG A 44 4.75 -3.90 -6.71
N ARG A 45 5.00 -5.06 -7.32
CA ARG A 45 6.24 -5.80 -7.16
C ARG A 45 7.30 -5.17 -8.05
N VAL A 46 8.47 -4.86 -7.49
CA VAL A 46 9.50 -4.07 -8.21
C VAL A 46 10.29 -4.91 -9.22
N SER A 47 10.51 -6.19 -8.93
CA SER A 47 11.36 -7.07 -9.77
C SER A 47 10.85 -7.24 -11.20
N ASP A 48 9.53 -7.20 -11.39
CA ASP A 48 8.85 -7.46 -12.65
C ASP A 48 7.78 -6.41 -13.00
N ASP A 49 7.72 -5.32 -12.25
CA ASP A 49 6.78 -4.19 -12.41
C ASP A 49 5.29 -4.58 -12.45
N VAL A 50 4.93 -5.71 -11.82
CA VAL A 50 3.53 -6.18 -11.75
C VAL A 50 2.75 -5.37 -10.71
N GLN A 51 1.58 -4.86 -11.11
CA GLN A 51 0.64 -4.21 -10.19
C GLN A 51 -0.22 -5.23 -9.47
N LEU A 52 0.03 -5.38 -8.17
CA LEU A 52 -0.65 -6.32 -7.30
C LEU A 52 -1.97 -5.76 -6.75
N TYR A 53 -2.04 -4.44 -6.58
CA TYR A 53 -3.22 -3.77 -6.05
C TYR A 53 -3.27 -2.31 -6.47
N SER A 54 -4.49 -1.79 -6.64
CA SER A 54 -4.78 -0.38 -6.74
C SER A 54 -6.18 -0.13 -6.22
N GLY A 55 -6.32 0.78 -5.25
CA GLY A 55 -7.63 1.06 -4.67
C GLY A 55 -7.61 2.24 -3.72
N LYS A 56 -8.80 2.58 -3.23
CA LYS A 56 -9.00 3.63 -2.22
C LYS A 56 -8.51 3.17 -0.84
N LEU A 57 -7.95 4.10 -0.09
CA LEU A 57 -7.67 3.93 1.33
C LEU A 57 -8.92 4.35 2.11
N VAL A 58 -9.40 3.47 2.99
CA VAL A 58 -10.51 3.72 3.90
C VAL A 58 -10.11 3.22 5.27
N GLU A 59 -10.38 3.97 6.32
CA GLU A 59 -10.03 3.51 7.68
C GLU A 59 -10.73 2.18 8.02
N GLY A 60 -10.00 1.29 8.69
CA GLY A 60 -10.47 -0.06 8.98
C GLY A 60 -10.42 -1.03 7.78
N PHE A 61 -10.03 -0.56 6.60
CA PHE A 61 -9.93 -1.40 5.41
C PHE A 61 -8.85 -2.47 5.57
N TYR A 62 -9.20 -3.70 5.23
CA TYR A 62 -8.34 -4.88 5.29
C TYR A 62 -8.36 -5.56 3.92
N ASN A 63 -7.19 -5.79 3.32
CA ASN A 63 -7.12 -6.43 2.00
C ASN A 63 -5.89 -7.31 1.82
N ASN A 64 -6.13 -8.57 1.48
CA ASN A 64 -5.08 -9.52 1.16
C ASN A 64 -4.49 -9.19 -0.21
N ILE A 65 -3.22 -8.88 -0.24
CA ILE A 65 -2.47 -8.70 -1.48
C ILE A 65 -1.98 -10.08 -1.90
N LYS A 66 -2.37 -10.49 -3.11
CA LYS A 66 -2.08 -11.81 -3.64
C LYS A 66 -1.14 -11.73 -4.83
N ASP A 67 -0.37 -12.78 -5.02
CA ASP A 67 0.30 -13.02 -6.29
C ASP A 67 -0.76 -13.30 -7.37
N ASP A 68 -0.62 -12.67 -8.53
CA ASP A 68 -1.58 -12.74 -9.64
C ASP A 68 -1.52 -14.09 -10.37
N VAL A 69 -0.43 -14.84 -10.24
CA VAL A 69 -0.23 -16.15 -10.86
C VAL A 69 -0.58 -17.27 -9.89
N THR A 70 -0.01 -17.28 -8.69
CA THR A 70 -0.17 -18.38 -7.73
C THR A 70 -1.39 -18.24 -6.82
N ASN A 71 -2.00 -17.05 -6.76
CA ASN A 71 -3.05 -16.68 -5.80
C ASN A 71 -2.64 -16.76 -4.32
N GLU A 72 -1.36 -16.96 -4.02
CA GLU A 72 -0.85 -16.95 -2.65
C GLU A 72 -0.97 -15.55 -2.05
N VAL A 73 -1.34 -15.47 -0.77
CA VAL A 73 -1.36 -14.20 -0.03
C VAL A 73 0.08 -13.82 0.28
N LEU A 74 0.55 -12.72 -0.31
CA LEU A 74 1.89 -12.19 -0.10
C LEU A 74 1.97 -11.46 1.25
N PHE A 75 0.95 -10.65 1.53
CA PHE A 75 0.76 -9.93 2.79
C PHE A 75 -0.63 -9.31 2.84
N THR A 76 -1.02 -8.80 4.01
CA THR A 76 -2.26 -8.02 4.13
C THR A 76 -1.97 -6.55 4.33
N LEU A 77 -2.69 -5.69 3.61
CA LEU A 77 -2.81 -4.27 3.94
C LEU A 77 -3.92 -4.05 4.96
N TYR A 78 -3.63 -3.24 5.98
CA TYR A 78 -4.61 -2.75 6.93
C TYR A 78 -4.46 -1.24 7.13
N VAL A 79 -5.53 -0.47 6.91
CA VAL A 79 -5.52 0.98 7.15
C VAL A 79 -5.97 1.24 8.58
N ARG A 80 -5.03 1.56 9.47
CA ARG A 80 -5.32 1.79 10.89
C ARG A 80 -5.93 3.15 11.13
N ASN A 81 -5.36 4.19 10.52
CA ASN A 81 -5.79 5.58 10.67
C ASN A 81 -5.46 6.33 9.36
N LEU A 82 -6.48 6.90 8.72
CA LEU A 82 -6.27 7.55 7.41
C LEU A 82 -5.69 8.96 7.54
N GLU A 83 -6.06 9.71 8.59
CA GLU A 83 -5.57 11.08 8.81
C GLU A 83 -4.03 11.13 8.96
N ASN A 84 -3.47 10.12 9.63
CA ASN A 84 -2.04 9.96 9.83
C ASN A 84 -1.38 9.06 8.77
N MET A 85 -2.13 8.60 7.77
CA MET A 85 -1.65 7.67 6.73
C MET A 85 -1.01 6.40 7.29
N GLU A 86 -1.56 5.93 8.41
CA GLU A 86 -1.06 4.78 9.14
C GLU A 86 -1.56 3.49 8.48
N VAL A 87 -0.77 2.96 7.55
CA VAL A 87 -1.09 1.71 6.83
C VAL A 87 -0.12 0.60 7.22
N TRP A 88 -0.66 -0.52 7.66
CA TRP A 88 0.07 -1.66 8.20
C TRP A 88 0.16 -2.78 7.15
N ILE A 89 1.28 -3.48 7.17
CA ILE A 89 1.52 -4.75 6.49
C ILE A 89 1.50 -5.84 7.56
N ILE A 90 0.62 -6.83 7.41
CA ILE A 90 0.43 -7.95 8.34
C ILE A 90 0.80 -9.27 7.68
#